data_AF-A0A6H2A3V6-F1
#
_entry.id   AF-A0A6H2A3V6-F1
#
_cell.length_a   1.000
_cell.length_b   1.000
_cell.length_c   1.000
_cell.angle_alpha   90.00
_cell.angle_beta   90.00
_cell.angle_gamma   90.00
#
_symmetry.space_group_name_H-M   'P 1'
#
loop_
_entity.id
_entity.type
_entity.pdbx_description
1 polymer ?
#
loop_
_entity_poly.entity_id
_entity_poly.type
_entity_poly.pdbx_seq_one_letter_code
_entity_poly.pdbx_strand_id
1 'polypeptide(L)' 'MDTIKELERRAERESEQHKARLRDNYSYARSLGFNPSLAKILSAWSKDRIDELHREKEGK' A
#
# COMPACT_ATOMS: atom_id res chain seq x y z
N MET A 1 9.58 28.91 9.34
CA MET A 1 10.65 28.28 8.54
C MET A 1 11.03 27.04 9.32
N ASP A 2 10.65 25.86 8.84
CA ASP A 2 10.88 24.61 9.58
C ASP A 2 12.39 24.40 9.74
N THR A 3 12.81 23.97 10.92
CA THR A 3 14.22 23.63 11.15
C THR A 3 14.57 22.33 10.42
N ILE A 4 15.85 22.13 10.07
CA ILE A 4 16.33 20.89 9.42
C ILE A 4 15.88 19.64 10.21
N LYS A 5 15.90 19.71 11.54
CA LYS A 5 15.43 18.64 12.43
C LYS A 5 13.92 18.36 12.33
N GLU A 6 13.10 19.35 12.05
CA GLU A 6 11.65 19.15 11.85
C GLU A 6 11.36 18.49 10.50
N LEU A 7 12.14 18.83 9.46
CA LEU A 7 12.06 18.19 8.15
C LEU A 7 12.43 16.70 8.23
N GLU A 8 13.52 16.36 8.94
CA GLU A 8 13.93 14.96 9.15
C GLU A 8 12.84 14.14 9.86
N ARG A 9 12.30 14.64 10.98
CA ARG A 9 11.20 13.96 11.70
C ARG A 9 9.92 13.83 10.88
N ARG A 10 9.66 14.77 9.97
CA ARG A 10 8.51 14.70 9.07
C ARG A 10 8.71 13.61 8.02
N ALA A 11 9.88 13.58 7.40
CA ALA A 11 10.24 12.55 6.42
C ALA A 11 10.23 11.14 7.02
N GLU A 12 10.72 10.96 8.26
CA GLU A 12 10.64 9.68 8.97
C GLU A 12 9.21 9.22 9.19
N ARG A 13 8.32 10.12 9.66
CA ARG A 13 6.90 9.80 9.87
C ARG A 13 6.19 9.44 8.58
N GLU A 14 6.44 10.19 7.51
CA GLU A 14 5.88 9.91 6.19
C GLU A 14 6.38 8.58 5.62
N SER A 15 7.66 8.25 5.84
CA SER A 15 8.25 6.96 5.45
C SER A 15 7.62 5.78 6.20
N GLU A 16 7.46 5.88 7.52
CA GLU A 16 6.84 4.82 8.32
C GLU A 16 5.36 4.64 7.96
N GLN A 17 4.62 5.73 7.74
CA GLN A 17 3.24 5.66 7.24
C GLN A 17 3.16 5.02 5.85
N HIS A 18 4.12 5.33 4.97
CA HIS A 18 4.19 4.70 3.66
C HIS A 18 4.43 3.19 3.76
N LYS A 19 5.41 2.76 4.57
CA LYS A 19 5.69 1.33 4.80
C LYS A 19 4.50 0.60 5.42
N ALA A 20 3.81 1.22 6.39
CA ALA A 20 2.62 0.66 7.00
C ALA A 20 1.52 0.42 5.94
N ARG A 21 1.24 1.44 5.11
CA ARG A 21 0.27 1.34 4.02
C ARG A 21 0.62 0.25 3.00
N LEU A 22 1.90 0.12 2.61
CA LEU A 22 2.34 -0.96 1.71
C LEU A 22 2.06 -2.34 2.34
N ARG A 23 2.33 -2.50 3.64
CA ARG A 23 2.09 -3.75 4.36
C ARG A 23 0.60 -4.09 4.46
N ASP A 24 -0.22 -3.07 4.70
CA ASP A 24 -1.68 -3.21 4.80
C ASP A 24 -2.27 -3.60 3.44
N ASN A 25 -1.87 -2.91 2.37
CA ASN A 25 -2.31 -3.21 1.01
C ASN A 25 -1.86 -4.61 0.55
N TYR A 26 -0.64 -5.03 0.92
CA TYR A 26 -0.18 -6.39 0.65
C TYR A 26 -1.07 -7.43 1.34
N SER A 27 -1.30 -7.25 2.64
CA SER A 27 -2.13 -8.15 3.45
C SER A 27 -3.57 -8.20 2.92
N TYR A 28 -4.08 -7.04 2.50
CA TYR A 28 -5.38 -6.91 1.87
C TYR A 28 -5.47 -7.69 0.55
N ALA A 29 -4.52 -7.48 -0.37
CA ALA A 29 -4.48 -8.23 -1.62
C ALA A 29 -4.35 -9.76 -1.38
N ARG A 30 -3.59 -10.19 -0.36
CA ARG A 30 -3.53 -11.60 0.03
C ARG A 30 -4.87 -12.15 0.50
N SER A 31 -5.64 -11.37 1.27
CA SER A 31 -6.99 -11.76 1.74
C SER A 31 -8.00 -11.92 0.60
N LEU A 32 -7.83 -11.16 -0.49
CA LEU A 32 -8.64 -11.26 -1.72
C LEU A 32 -8.22 -12.42 -2.64
N GLY A 33 -7.27 -13.26 -2.20
CA GLY A 33 -6.83 -14.43 -2.96
C GLY A 33 -5.81 -14.15 -4.05
N PHE A 34 -5.19 -12.96 -4.08
CA PHE A 34 -4.04 -12.72 -4.95
C PHE A 34 -2.82 -13.51 -4.47
N ASN A 35 -2.05 -14.05 -5.42
CA ASN A 35 -0.80 -14.74 -5.11
C ASN A 35 0.25 -13.75 -4.53
N PRO A 36 1.31 -14.23 -3.85
CA PRO A 36 2.28 -13.35 -3.19
C PRO A 36 3.01 -12.38 -4.13
N SER A 37 3.29 -12.81 -5.38
CA SER A 37 3.99 -11.98 -6.37
C SER A 37 3.11 -10.79 -6.79
N LEU A 38 1.85 -11.08 -7.11
CA LEU A 38 0.89 -10.05 -7.52
C LEU A 38 0.51 -9.14 -6.34
N ALA A 39 0.31 -9.68 -5.14
CA ALA A 39 0.06 -8.88 -3.95
C ALA A 39 1.21 -7.89 -3.65
N LYS A 40 2.45 -8.24 -3.96
CA LYS A 40 3.61 -7.33 -3.84
C LYS A 40 3.58 -6.18 -4.85
N ILE A 41 3.07 -6.40 -6.05
CA ILE A 41 2.89 -5.34 -7.05
C ILE A 41 1.73 -4.43 -6.62
N LEU A 42 0.62 -5.04 -6.20
CA LEU A 42 -0.60 -4.36 -5.78
C LEU A 42 -0.42 -3.54 -4.50
N SER A 43 0.53 -3.90 -3.63
CA SER A 43 0.76 -3.15 -2.39
C SER A 43 1.11 -1.68 -2.62
N ALA A 44 1.75 -1.38 -3.75
CA ALA A 44 2.10 -0.01 -4.16
C ALA A 44 0.90 0.81 -4.65
N TRP A 45 -0.25 0.17 -4.90
CA TRP A 45 -1.44 0.80 -5.44
C TRP A 45 -2.41 1.19 -4.33
N SER A 46 -3.44 1.99 -4.64
CA SER A 46 -4.49 2.30 -3.67
C SER A 46 -5.37 1.07 -3.40
N LYS A 47 -5.95 1.00 -2.19
CA LYS A 47 -6.87 -0.07 -1.80
C LYS A 47 -8.06 -0.20 -2.78
N ASP A 48 -8.62 0.93 -3.21
CA ASP A 48 -9.73 0.96 -4.17
C ASP A 48 -9.37 0.30 -5.51
N ARG A 49 -8.13 0.48 -5.97
CA ARG A 49 -7.66 -0.14 -7.22
C ARG A 49 -7.46 -1.65 -7.07
N ILE A 50 -7.05 -2.10 -5.89
CA ILE A 50 -6.98 -3.53 -5.56
C ILE A 50 -8.39 -4.15 -5.60
N ASP A 51 -9.39 -3.45 -5.08
CA ASP A 51 -10.79 -3.87 -5.09
C ASP A 51 -11.41 -3.90 -6.49
N GLU A 52 -11.08 -2.91 -7.33
CA GLU A 52 -11.48 -2.88 -8.74
C GLU A 52 -10.95 -4.10 -9.49
N LEU A 53 -9.64 -4.39 -9.36
CA LEU A 53 -9.02 -5.55 -10.01
C LEU A 53 -9.57 -6.88 -9.50
N HIS A 54 -9.91 -6.98 -8.22
CA HIS A 54 -10.51 -8.19 -7.68
C HIS A 54 -11.90 -8.43 -8.28
N ARG A 55 -12.73 -7.38 -8.39
CA ARG A 55 -14.05 -7.46 -9.03
C ARG A 55 -13.95 -7.82 -10.52
N GLU A 56 -13.01 -7.24 -11.25
CA GLU A 56 -12.76 -7.58 -12.65
C GLU A 56 -12.35 -9.05 -12.84
N LYS A 57 -11.63 -9.63 -11.86
CA LYS A 57 -11.20 -11.02 -11.87
C LYS A 57 -12.36 -11.99 -11.59
N GLU A 58 -13.26 -11.65 -10.68
CA GLU A 58 -14.42 -12.49 -10.31
C GLU A 58 -15.59 -12.36 -11.29
N GLY A 59 -15.71 -11.22 -11.98
CA GLY A 59 -16.74 -10.97 -13.00
C GLY A 59 -16.42 -11.53 -14.39
N LYS A 60 -15.30 -12.23 -14.54
CA LYS A 60 -14.88 -12.94 -15.76
C LYS A 60 -14.87 -14.44 -15.52
#